data_AF-A0A3C0M793-F1
#
_entry.id   AF-A0A3C0M793-F1
#
_cell.length_a   1.000
_cell.length_b   1.000
_cell.length_c   1.000
_cell.angle_alpha   90.00
_cell.angle_beta   90.00
_cell.angle_gamma   90.00
#
_symmetry.space_group_name_H-M   'P 1'
#
loop_
_entity.id
_entity.type
_entity.pdbx_description
1 polymer ?
#
loop_
_entity_poly.entity_id
_entity_poly.type
_entity_poly.pdbx_seq_one_letter_code
_entity_poly.pdbx_strand_id
1 'polypeptide(L)' 'TGKTVRVGVFAKGAKADEAKAAGADVVGAEDLAEIVQKGTIDFDRCIATPDMMGLVGR' A
#
# COMPACT_ATOMS: atom_id res chain seq x y z
N THR A 1 0.51 6.16 24.67
CA THR A 1 1.66 5.86 23.79
C THR A 1 1.14 5.26 22.51
N GLY A 2 0.87 6.11 21.50
CA GLY A 2 0.28 5.66 20.24
C GLY A 2 1.29 4.86 19.43
N LYS A 3 0.97 3.63 19.06
CA LYS A 3 1.74 2.92 18.04
C LYS A 3 1.63 3.72 16.74
N THR A 4 2.75 4.22 16.24
CA THR A 4 2.84 4.75 14.87
C THR A 4 2.78 3.54 13.95
N VAL A 5 1.56 3.17 13.53
CA VAL A 5 1.33 2.08 12.58
C VAL A 5 1.57 2.65 11.20
N ARG A 6 2.54 2.09 10.45
CA ARG A 6 2.78 2.50 9.07
C ARG A 6 1.75 1.85 8.15
N VAL A 7 1.05 2.64 7.35
CA VAL A 7 0.02 2.17 6.42
C VAL A 7 0.52 2.22 4.98
N GLY A 8 0.59 1.05 4.35
CA GLY A 8 0.86 0.86 2.94
C GLY A 8 -0.43 0.68 2.15
N VAL A 9 -0.63 1.48 1.10
CA VAL A 9 -1.80 1.43 0.23
C VAL A 9 -1.39 1.08 -1.21
N PHE A 10 -1.97 0.01 -1.74
CA PHE A 10 -1.82 -0.40 -3.13
C PHE A 10 -2.96 0.16 -3.96
N ALA A 11 -2.69 1.24 -4.71
CA ALA A 11 -3.66 1.95 -5.52
C ALA A 11 -2.97 2.65 -6.71
N LYS A 12 -3.73 2.86 -7.80
CA LYS A 12 -3.31 3.63 -8.99
C LYS A 12 -4.18 4.87 -9.18
N GLY A 13 -3.61 5.91 -9.79
CA GLY A 13 -4.34 7.12 -10.19
C GLY A 13 -4.99 7.84 -9.02
N ALA A 14 -6.24 8.29 -9.18
CA ALA A 14 -6.97 9.08 -8.18
C ALA A 14 -7.04 8.42 -6.79
N LYS A 15 -7.13 7.08 -6.74
CA LYS A 15 -7.18 6.34 -5.46
C LYS A 15 -5.85 6.39 -4.70
N ALA A 16 -4.73 6.56 -5.40
CA ALA A 16 -3.43 6.74 -4.76
C ALA A 16 -3.36 8.12 -4.08
N ASP A 17 -3.89 9.15 -4.72
CA ASP A 17 -3.94 10.50 -4.16
C ASP A 17 -4.89 10.58 -2.97
N GLU A 18 -6.06 9.92 -3.05
CA GLU A 18 -6.97 9.77 -1.92
C GLU A 18 -6.31 9.04 -0.74
N ALA A 19 -5.54 7.98 -1.01
CA ALA A 19 -4.81 7.24 0.02
C ALA A 19 -3.74 8.10 0.71
N LYS A 20 -2.98 8.88 -0.06
CA LYS A 20 -2.01 9.83 0.50
C LYS A 20 -2.70 10.89 1.35
N ALA A 21 -3.83 11.43 0.88
CA ALA A 21 -4.62 12.42 1.61
C ALA A 21 -5.24 11.86 2.90
N ALA A 22 -5.56 10.56 2.93
CA ALA A 22 -6.06 9.86 4.11
C ALA A 22 -4.97 9.55 5.16
N GLY A 23 -3.70 9.85 4.87
CA GLY A 23 -2.58 9.61 5.79
C GLY A 23 -1.90 8.25 5.60
N ALA A 24 -1.92 7.70 4.39
CA ALA A 24 -1.07 6.56 4.04
C ALA A 24 0.40 6.97 3.99
N ASP A 25 1.25 6.22 4.69
CA ASP A 25 2.71 6.43 4.69
C ASP A 25 3.34 6.01 3.36
N VAL A 26 2.87 4.90 2.79
CA VAL A 26 3.41 4.33 1.56
C VAL A 26 2.27 4.10 0.59
N VAL A 27 2.35 4.67 -0.62
CA VAL A 27 1.33 4.45 -1.65
C VAL A 27 2.00 4.05 -2.95
N GLY A 28 1.55 2.95 -3.54
CA GLY A 28 2.14 2.42 -4.77
C GLY A 28 1.24 1.46 -5.53
N ALA A 29 1.73 1.00 -6.67
CA ALA A 29 0.97 0.20 -7.62
C ALA A 29 1.73 -1.12 -7.89
N GLU A 30 1.98 -1.43 -9.17
CA GLU A 30 2.70 -2.63 -9.59
C GLU A 30 4.15 -2.64 -9.09
N ASP A 31 4.85 -1.50 -9.13
CA ASP A 31 6.24 -1.41 -8.68
C ASP A 31 6.38 -1.73 -7.18
N LEU A 32 5.45 -1.24 -6.35
CA LEU A 32 5.44 -1.52 -4.92
C LEU A 32 5.07 -2.97 -4.65
N ALA A 33 4.13 -3.54 -5.43
CA ALA A 33 3.77 -4.95 -5.32
C ALA A 33 4.94 -5.86 -5.66
N GLU A 34 5.75 -5.53 -6.68
CA GLU A 34 6.98 -6.26 -6.99
C GLU A 34 8.02 -6.18 -5.87
N ILE A 35 8.21 -5.00 -5.25
CA ILE A 35 9.15 -4.81 -4.13
C ILE A 35 8.72 -5.65 -2.92
N VAL A 36 7.40 -5.69 -2.66
CA VAL A 36 6.78 -6.48 -1.60
C VAL A 36 6.90 -7.97 -1.88
N GLN A 37 6.70 -8.41 -3.13
CA GLN A 37 6.96 -9.79 -3.55
C GLN A 37 8.44 -10.19 -3.45
N LYS A 38 9.35 -9.22 -3.61
CA LYS A 38 10.80 -9.41 -3.39
C LYS A 38 11.18 -9.47 -1.90
N GLY A 39 10.21 -9.34 -1.00
CA GLY A 39 10.37 -9.49 0.45
C GLY A 39 10.63 -8.20 1.20
N THR A 40 10.51 -7.03 0.55
CA THR A 40 10.69 -5.73 1.20
C THR A 40 9.32 -5.13 1.54
N ILE A 41 8.97 -5.14 2.83
CA ILE A 41 7.71 -4.59 3.33
C ILE A 41 8.03 -3.59 4.45
N ASP A 42 7.80 -2.30 4.17
CA ASP A 42 8.11 -1.19 5.08
C ASP A 42 6.88 -0.63 5.83
N PHE A 43 5.78 -1.38 5.81
CA PHE A 43 4.52 -1.00 6.46
C PHE A 43 3.95 -2.13 7.31
N ASP A 44 3.22 -1.78 8.36
CA ASP A 44 2.57 -2.72 9.28
C ASP A 44 1.16 -3.11 8.81
N ARG A 45 0.51 -2.22 8.05
CA ARG A 45 -0.87 -2.37 7.59
C ARG A 45 -0.94 -2.23 6.07
N CYS A 46 -1.45 -3.25 5.40
CA CYS A 46 -1.73 -3.24 3.96
C CYS A 46 -3.19 -2.87 3.71
N ILE A 47 -3.44 -1.95 2.78
CA ILE A 47 -4.74 -1.69 2.18
C ILE A 47 -4.55 -1.77 0.67
N ALA A 48 -5.43 -2.46 -0.04
CA ALA A 48 -5.35 -2.52 -1.50
C ALA A 48 -6.72 -2.20 -2.08
N THR A 49 -6.73 -1.57 -3.25
CA THR A 49 -7.96 -1.44 -4.03
C THR A 49 -8.37 -2.81 -4.57
N PRO A 50 -9.67 -3.09 -4.78
CA PRO A 50 -10.13 -4.42 -5.21
C PRO A 50 -9.46 -4.93 -6.49
N ASP A 51 -9.15 -4.01 -7.41
CA ASP A 51 -8.39 -4.24 -8.64
C ASP A 51 -6.93 -4.68 -8.40
N MET A 52 -6.34 -4.31 -7.27
CA MET A 52 -4.96 -4.64 -6.89
C MET A 52 -4.84 -5.85 -5.97
N MET A 53 -5.93 -6.26 -5.31
CA MET A 53 -5.90 -7.39 -4.35
C MET A 53 -5.41 -8.70 -4.98
N GLY A 54 -5.66 -8.94 -6.27
CA GLY A 54 -5.18 -10.12 -6.97
C GLY A 54 -3.66 -10.15 -7.22
N LEU A 55 -3.01 -8.99 -7.23
CA LEU A 55 -1.56 -8.84 -7.40
C LEU A 55 -0.82 -8.89 -6.06
N VAL A 56 -1.44 -8.34 -5.01
CA VAL A 56 -0.88 -8.22 -3.66
C VAL A 56 -1.07 -9.51 -2.84
N GLY A 57 -2.16 -10.25 -3.06
CA GLY A 57 -2.47 -11.48 -2.34
C GLY A 57 -1.84 -12.75 -2.92
N ARG A 58 -0.87 -12.61 -3.83
CA ARG A 58 -0.21 -13.73 -4.51
C ARG A 58 1.10 -14.11 -3.84
#